data_AF-L1PDK5-F1
#
_entry.id   AF-L1PDK5-F1
#
_cell.length_a   1.000
_cell.length_b   1.000
_cell.length_c   1.000
_cell.angle_alpha   90.00
_cell.angle_beta   90.00
_cell.angle_gamma   90.00
#
_symmetry.space_group_name_H-M   'P 1'
#
loop_
_entity.id
_entity.type
_entity.pdbx_description
1 polymer ?
#
loop_
_entity_poly.entity_id
_entity_poly.type
_entity_poly.pdbx_seq_one_letter_code
_entity_poly.pdbx_strand_id
1 'polypeptide(L)'
;MDESTEKWVKNNPTIFGKIVAVVIFVFGVCLIVGAVRDWDWLYAADKHYQNNWGMGQISRYLGRGNARIIGFIGGIFFTVIGGILIYGAFLK
;
A
#
# COMPACT_ATOMS: atom_id res chain seq x y z
N MET A 1 9.04 13.12 -12.90
CA MET A 1 7.65 13.55 -13.12
C MET A 1 7.67 14.47 -14.30
N ASP A 2 6.85 14.21 -15.32
CA ASP A 2 6.80 15.08 -16.49
C ASP A 2 6.16 16.42 -16.13
N GLU A 3 6.46 17.46 -16.91
CA GLU A 3 6.01 18.82 -16.64
C GLU A 3 4.48 18.98 -16.67
N SER A 4 3.78 18.11 -17.42
CA SER A 4 2.31 18.15 -17.51
C SER A 4 1.66 17.61 -16.24
N THR A 5 2.21 16.52 -15.67
CA THR A 5 1.74 15.97 -14.39
C THR A 5 1.95 16.95 -13.25
N GLU A 6 3.12 17.60 -13.20
CA GLU A 6 3.40 18.59 -12.15
C GLU A 6 2.42 19.78 -12.21
N LYS A 7 2.14 20.29 -13.42
CA LYS A 7 1.14 21.35 -13.61
C LYS A 7 -0.26 20.88 -13.20
N TRP A 8 -0.65 19.66 -13.55
CA TRP A 8 -1.96 19.14 -13.16
C TRP A 8 -2.10 19.02 -11.63
N VAL A 9 -1.09 18.52 -10.93
CA VAL A 9 -1.12 18.38 -9.46
C VAL A 9 -1.22 19.76 -8.79
N LYS A 10 -0.44 20.75 -9.25
CA LYS A 10 -0.50 22.12 -8.73
C LYS A 10 -1.85 22.78 -8.97
N ASN A 11 -2.49 22.49 -10.10
CA ASN A 11 -3.80 23.03 -10.45
C ASN A 11 -4.97 22.31 -9.77
N ASN A 12 -4.78 21.05 -9.33
CA ASN A 12 -5.84 20.20 -8.77
C ASN A 12 -5.45 19.57 -7.42
N PRO A 13 -4.96 20.34 -6.43
CA PRO A 13 -4.41 19.79 -5.18
C PRO A 13 -5.45 18.97 -4.39
N THR A 14 -6.71 19.40 -4.39
CA THR A 14 -7.80 18.70 -3.71
C THR A 14 -8.13 17.36 -4.36
N ILE A 15 -8.18 17.30 -5.69
CA ILE A 15 -8.47 16.06 -6.43
C ILE A 15 -7.31 15.09 -6.23
N PHE A 16 -6.08 15.58 -6.32
CA PHE A 16 -4.89 14.78 -6.04
C PHE A 16 -4.92 14.19 -4.62
N GLY A 17 -5.24 15.00 -3.61
CA GLY A 17 -5.38 14.53 -2.23
C GLY A 17 -6.43 13.44 -2.07
N LYS A 18 -7.57 13.55 -2.75
CA LYS A 18 -8.61 12.51 -2.79
C LYS A 18 -8.11 11.20 -3.42
N ILE A 19 -7.38 11.28 -4.54
CA ILE A 19 -6.78 10.11 -5.20
C ILE A 19 -5.79 9.43 -4.25
N VAL A 20 -4.89 10.19 -3.62
CA VAL A 20 -3.90 9.66 -2.67
C VAL A 20 -4.59 8.97 -1.50
N ALA A 21 -5.64 9.57 -0.93
CA ALA A 21 -6.40 8.98 0.17
C ALA A 21 -7.00 7.61 -0.21
N VAL A 22 -7.63 7.52 -1.39
CA VAL A 22 -8.20 6.28 -1.91
C VAL A 22 -7.13 5.23 -2.18
N VAL A 23 -6.01 5.61 -2.79
CA VAL A 23 -4.90 4.69 -3.08
C VAL A 23 -4.33 4.10 -1.80
N ILE A 24 -4.09 4.92 -0.77
CA ILE A 24 -3.58 4.46 0.53
C ILE A 24 -4.56 3.47 1.18
N PHE A 25 -5.87 3.79 1.15
CA PHE A 25 -6.89 2.92 1.71
C PHE A 25 -6.96 1.56 1.01
N VAL A 26 -7.06 1.58 -0.33
CA VAL A 26 -7.11 0.35 -1.14
C VAL A 26 -5.85 -0.48 -0.96
N PHE A 27 -4.68 0.16 -0.89
CA PHE A 27 -3.42 -0.52 -0.61
C PHE A 27 -3.46 -1.27 0.73
N GLY A 28 -3.97 -0.63 1.78
CA GLY A 28 -4.18 -1.27 3.08
C GLY A 28 -5.10 -2.49 3.01
N VAL A 29 -6.23 -2.38 2.31
CA VAL A 29 -7.17 -3.49 2.11
C VAL A 29 -6.52 -4.65 1.34
N CYS A 30 -5.77 -4.34 0.27
CA CYS A 30 -5.05 -5.35 -0.52
C CYS A 30 -4.02 -6.12 0.32
N LEU A 31 -3.32 -5.45 1.23
CA LEU A 31 -2.39 -6.10 2.15
C LEU A 31 -3.11 -7.05 3.13
N ILE A 32 -4.26 -6.64 3.67
CA ILE A 32 -5.09 -7.48 4.55
C ILE A 32 -5.57 -8.72 3.79
N VAL A 33 -6.20 -8.51 2.63
CA VAL A 33 -6.75 -9.61 1.81
C VAL A 33 -5.64 -10.54 1.36
N GLY A 34 -4.52 -10.00 0.89
CA GLY A 34 -3.38 -10.80 0.48
C GLY A 34 -2.82 -11.63 1.62
N ALA A 35 -2.74 -11.08 2.84
CA ALA A 35 -2.26 -11.81 4.01
C ALA A 35 -3.21 -12.94 4.40
N VAL A 36 -4.53 -12.72 4.35
CA VAL A 36 -5.54 -13.74 4.70
C VAL A 36 -5.63 -14.82 3.62
N ARG A 37 -5.66 -14.42 2.34
CA ARG A 37 -5.77 -15.33 1.18
C ARG A 37 -4.46 -15.96 0.77
N ASP A 38 -3.36 -15.57 1.41
CA ASP A 38 -2.02 -16.07 1.15
C ASP A 38 -1.59 -15.89 -0.32
N TRP A 39 -1.66 -14.66 -0.84
CA TRP A 39 -1.33 -14.37 -2.23
C TRP A 39 0.15 -14.62 -2.54
N ASP A 40 0.41 -15.58 -3.43
CA ASP A 40 1.77 -15.93 -3.88
C ASP A 40 2.51 -14.75 -4.50
N TRP A 41 1.85 -13.96 -5.34
CA TRP A 41 2.51 -12.81 -5.99
C TRP A 41 2.97 -11.74 -4.99
N LEU A 42 2.41 -11.71 -3.79
CA LEU A 42 2.73 -10.75 -2.74
C LEU A 42 3.69 -11.33 -1.69
N TYR A 43 3.53 -12.60 -1.29
CA TYR A 43 4.29 -13.24 -0.21
C TYR A 43 5.22 -14.38 -0.65
N ALA A 44 5.36 -14.65 -1.95
CA ALA A 44 6.44 -15.53 -2.41
C ALA A 44 7.78 -14.90 -2.09
N ALA A 45 8.71 -15.72 -1.57
CA ALA A 45 10.06 -15.27 -1.30
C ALA A 45 10.75 -14.83 -2.60
N ASP A 46 11.37 -13.66 -2.57
CA ASP A 46 12.13 -13.15 -3.71
C ASP A 46 13.34 -14.04 -4.02
N LYS A 47 13.63 -14.23 -5.31
CA LYS A 47 14.80 -15.01 -5.75
C LYS A 47 16.13 -14.27 -5.54
N HIS A 48 16.11 -12.93 -5.60
CA HIS A 48 17.30 -12.08 -5.47
C HIS A 48 17.13 -11.07 -4.34
N TYR A 49 18.16 -10.89 -3.51
CA TYR A 49 18.07 -10.15 -2.24
C TYR A 49 18.01 -8.62 -2.37
N GLN A 50 18.58 -8.04 -3.44
CA GLN A 50 18.92 -6.61 -3.45
C GLN A 50 18.04 -5.70 -4.30
N ASN A 51 17.13 -6.22 -5.12
CA ASN A 51 16.42 -5.39 -6.10
C ASN A 51 14.96 -5.09 -5.74
N ASN A 52 14.37 -5.79 -4.77
CA ASN A 52 12.95 -5.68 -4.44
C ASN A 52 12.80 -5.24 -2.99
N TRP A 53 12.15 -4.10 -2.71
CA TRP A 53 11.87 -3.62 -1.35
C TRP A 53 10.41 -3.95 -0.97
N GLY A 54 10.05 -5.23 -1.08
CA GLY A 54 8.67 -5.70 -0.95
C GLY A 54 8.46 -6.82 0.06
N MET A 55 7.22 -7.27 0.18
CA MET A 55 6.82 -8.39 1.04
C MET A 55 7.55 -9.70 0.69
N GLY A 56 8.05 -9.85 -0.54
CA GLY A 56 8.88 -10.98 -0.97
C GLY A 56 10.24 -11.07 -0.26
N GLN A 57 10.90 -9.96 0.05
CA GLN A 57 12.13 -9.97 0.86
C GLN A 57 11.84 -10.32 2.31
N ILE A 58 10.75 -9.76 2.86
CA ILE A 58 10.33 -10.07 4.23
C ILE A 58 10.04 -11.57 4.32
N SER A 59 9.39 -12.15 3.31
CA SER A 59 9.10 -13.58 3.20
C SER A 59 10.38 -14.42 3.09
N ARG A 60 11.41 -13.92 2.41
CA ARG A 60 12.71 -14.58 2.30
C ARG A 60 13.50 -14.53 3.62
N TYR A 61 13.50 -13.39 4.31
CA TYR A 61 14.29 -13.18 5.52
C TYR A 61 13.63 -13.79 6.77
N LEU A 62 12.32 -13.62 6.93
CA LEU A 62 11.57 -14.03 8.13
C LEU A 62 10.66 -15.24 7.89
N GLY A 63 10.56 -15.72 6.65
CA GLY A 63 9.58 -16.73 6.27
C GLY A 63 8.22 -16.13 5.91
N ARG A 64 7.50 -16.84 5.05
CA ARG A 64 6.20 -16.42 4.50
C ARG A 64 5.15 -16.13 5.58
N GLY A 65 5.08 -16.95 6.62
CA GLY A 65 4.12 -16.75 7.72
C GLY A 65 4.32 -15.42 8.43
N ASN A 66 5.56 -15.08 8.78
CA ASN A 66 5.89 -13.80 9.43
C ASN A 66 5.66 -12.60 8.49
N ALA A 67 5.96 -12.75 7.20
CA ALA A 67 5.67 -11.71 6.22
C ALA A 67 4.18 -11.42 6.09
N ARG A 68 3.32 -12.45 6.13
CA ARG A 68 1.86 -12.28 6.15
C ARG A 68 1.38 -11.55 7.39
N ILE A 69 1.92 -11.86 8.56
CA ILE A 69 1.59 -11.14 9.81
C ILE A 69 1.96 -9.65 9.68
N ILE A 70 3.17 -9.35 9.19
CA ILE A 70 3.63 -7.98 8.95
C ILE A 70 2.73 -7.28 7.93
N GLY A 71 2.40 -7.94 6.83
CA GLY A 71 1.50 -7.39 5.82
C GLY A 71 0.09 -7.17 6.33
N PHE A 72 -0.44 -8.05 7.20
CA PHE A 72 -1.75 -7.86 7.83
C PHE A 72 -1.77 -6.65 8.76
N ILE A 73 -0.78 -6.53 9.65
CA ILE A 73 -0.65 -5.40 10.58
C ILE A 73 -0.45 -4.08 9.81
N GLY A 74 0.46 -4.08 8.82
CA GLY A 74 0.67 -2.94 7.93
C GLY A 74 -0.59 -2.59 7.15
N GLY A 75 -1.34 -3.58 6.69
CA GLY A 75 -2.61 -3.41 6.01
C GLY A 75 -3.67 -2.72 6.88
N ILE A 76 -3.81 -3.12 8.15
CA ILE A 76 -4.68 -2.42 9.11
C ILE A 76 -4.25 -0.97 9.27
N PHE A 77 -2.96 -0.72 9.48
CA PHE A 77 -2.41 0.62 9.63
C PHE A 77 -2.73 1.52 8.42
N PHE A 78 -2.45 1.06 7.20
CA PHE A 78 -2.75 1.83 5.99
C PHE A 78 -4.26 1.99 5.74
N THR A 79 -5.07 0.99 6.08
CA THR A 79 -6.53 1.08 5.96
C THR A 79 -7.09 2.15 6.91
N VAL A 80 -6.62 2.20 8.16
CA VAL A 80 -7.05 3.21 9.14
C VAL A 80 -6.63 4.62 8.69
N ILE A 81 -5.36 4.80 8.29
CA ILE A 81 -4.87 6.09 7.81
C ILE A 81 -5.62 6.52 6.55
N GLY A 82 -5.77 5.61 5.58
CA GLY A 82 -6.53 5.87 4.36
C GLY A 82 -7.98 6.25 4.66
N GLY A 83 -8.61 5.59 5.64
CA GLY A 83 -9.97 5.91 6.08
C GLY A 83 -10.08 7.31 6.68
N ILE A 84 -9.12 7.71 7.53
CA ILE A 84 -9.05 9.07 8.09
C ILE A 84 -8.86 10.10 6.97
N LEU A 85 -7.97 9.84 6.01
CA LEU A 85 -7.74 10.72 4.87
C LEU A 85 -8.97 10.83 3.97
N ILE A 86 -9.68 9.73 3.70
CA ILE A 86 -10.94 9.74 2.94
C ILE A 86 -11.99 10.56 3.69
N TYR A 87 -12.15 10.35 4.99
CA TYR A 87 -13.09 11.13 5.80
C TYR A 87 -12.78 12.64 5.70
N GLY A 88 -11.52 13.01 5.87
CA GLY A 88 -11.09 14.41 5.77
C GLY A 88 -11.19 15.01 4.36
N ALA A 89 -11.05 14.20 3.31
CA ALA A 89 -11.06 14.69 1.93
C ALA A 89 -12.46 14.73 1.30
N PHE A 90 -13.40 13.90 1.76
CA PHE A 90 -14.73 13.75 1.16
C PHE A 90 -15.90 14.14 2.06
N LEU A 91 -15.74 14.07 3.39
CA LEU A 91 -16.85 14.20 4.36
C LEU A 91 -16.70 15.38 5.33
N LYS A 92 -15.56 16.07 5.30
CA LYS A 92 -15.29 17.30 6.04
C LYS A 92 -14.96 18.42 5.06
#